data_AF-A0A7Z9ZLD2-F1
#
_entry.id   AF-A0A7Z9ZLD2-F1
#
_cell.length_a   1.000
_cell.length_b   1.000
_cell.length_c   1.000
_cell.angle_alpha   90.00
_cell.angle_beta   90.00
_cell.angle_gamma   90.00
#
_symmetry.space_group_name_H-M   'P 1'
#
loop_
_entity.id
_entity.type
_entity.pdbx_description
1 polymer ?
#
loop_
_entity_poly.entity_id
_entity_poly.type
_entity_poly.pdbx_seq_one_letter_code
_entity_poly.pdbx_strand_id
1 'polypeptide(L)'
;ERPTRTRRWGCLLLPLGVVRYFFPPLWERAGEAVTWHKHWIELLRTAGAPLVGMFTAALIFLSGILIRDNWLWVALPSSFIIFLMVFPWFLWKFEDWRNDYYQVTGSRIIHVERKPFYTRYERREASLEAVTNVRAQQTFWGRIFRYGDVIVETRAPEGTFHFQAVSRPRAVQQEIFAHVAAFNRRRQQQEAERRRTEMVDWFMVYDELRRSQPSQESK
;
A
#
# COMPACT_ATOMS: atom_id res chain seq x y z
N GLU A 1 23.93 -19.02 -21.64
CA GLU A 1 22.86 -19.97 -22.01
C GLU A 1 22.38 -20.75 -20.79
N ARG A 2 21.09 -21.11 -20.77
CA ARG A 2 20.30 -21.90 -19.79
C ARG A 2 19.80 -21.18 -18.52
N PRO A 3 18.59 -21.53 -18.01
CA PRO A 3 17.36 -21.77 -18.75
C PRO A 3 16.13 -21.08 -18.10
N THR A 4 15.16 -20.72 -18.94
CA THR A 4 13.85 -20.19 -18.57
C THR A 4 12.95 -21.26 -17.97
N ARG A 5 12.53 -21.08 -16.71
CA ARG A 5 11.56 -21.96 -16.05
C ARG A 5 10.13 -21.51 -16.40
N THR A 6 9.63 -21.94 -17.54
CA THR A 6 8.21 -21.83 -17.92
C THR A 6 7.39 -22.82 -17.11
N ARG A 7 6.78 -22.37 -16.02
CA ARG A 7 5.87 -23.19 -15.22
C ARG A 7 4.44 -23.08 -15.80
N ARG A 8 4.15 -23.94 -16.78
CA ARG A 8 2.78 -24.34 -17.16
C ARG A 8 2.07 -24.89 -15.91
N TRP A 9 1.05 -24.20 -15.40
CA TRP A 9 0.03 -24.75 -14.50
C TRP A 9 -1.34 -24.31 -15.01
N GLY A 10 -1.93 -25.15 -15.84
CA GLY A 10 -3.31 -25.03 -16.27
C GLY A 10 -4.29 -25.52 -15.19
N CYS A 11 -5.35 -24.74 -14.98
CA CYS A 11 -6.73 -25.17 -14.80
C CYS A 11 -7.16 -26.08 -13.63
N LEU A 12 -6.73 -25.83 -12.39
CA LEU A 12 -7.39 -26.45 -11.21
C LEU A 12 -7.49 -25.58 -9.94
N LEU A 13 -7.36 -24.25 -10.06
CA LEU A 13 -7.30 -23.33 -8.91
C LEU A 13 -8.27 -22.15 -8.99
N LEU A 14 -9.49 -22.36 -9.49
CA LEU A 14 -10.55 -21.34 -9.42
C LEU A 14 -10.94 -20.91 -7.98
N PRO A 15 -10.95 -21.77 -6.93
CA PRO A 15 -11.31 -21.29 -5.59
C PRO A 15 -10.24 -20.37 -4.99
N LEU A 16 -8.96 -20.49 -5.38
CA LEU A 16 -7.89 -19.63 -4.84
C LEU A 16 -8.00 -18.19 -5.34
N GLY A 17 -8.46 -17.96 -6.58
CA GLY A 17 -8.66 -16.62 -7.13
C GLY A 17 -9.72 -15.85 -6.34
N VAL A 18 -10.85 -16.50 -6.05
CA VAL A 18 -11.95 -15.92 -5.28
C VAL A 18 -11.53 -15.68 -3.82
N VAL A 19 -10.87 -16.66 -3.18
CA VAL A 19 -10.37 -16.48 -1.80
C VAL A 19 -9.34 -15.37 -1.72
N ARG A 20 -8.42 -15.24 -2.69
CA ARG A 20 -7.43 -14.15 -2.75
C ARG A 20 -8.06 -12.80 -3.09
N TYR A 21 -9.19 -12.79 -3.79
CA TYR A 21 -9.98 -11.58 -4.05
C TYR A 21 -10.67 -11.07 -2.77
N PHE A 22 -11.22 -11.97 -1.95
CA PHE A 22 -11.84 -11.61 -0.67
C PHE A 22 -10.84 -11.39 0.47
N PHE A 23 -9.71 -12.10 0.45
CA PHE A 23 -8.64 -12.01 1.43
C PHE A 23 -7.31 -11.68 0.74
N PRO A 24 -7.13 -10.42 0.30
CA PRO A 24 -5.84 -9.99 -0.20
C PRO A 24 -4.78 -10.16 0.91
N PRO A 25 -3.56 -10.60 0.56
CA PRO A 25 -2.48 -10.68 1.52
C PRO A 25 -2.21 -9.30 2.12
N LEU A 26 -2.21 -9.22 3.45
CA LEU A 26 -2.04 -7.98 4.20
C LEU A 26 -0.73 -7.24 3.87
N TRP A 27 0.27 -8.00 3.42
CA TRP A 27 1.52 -7.47 2.91
C TRP A 27 2.11 -8.40 1.86
N GLU A 28 2.76 -7.84 0.86
CA GLU A 28 3.53 -8.58 -0.15
C GLU A 28 4.90 -7.91 -0.33
N ARG A 29 5.95 -8.71 -0.50
CA ARG A 29 7.28 -8.22 -0.83
C ARG A 29 7.63 -8.65 -2.25
N ALA A 30 7.85 -7.68 -3.13
CA ALA A 30 8.26 -7.87 -4.52
C ALA A 30 9.66 -7.25 -4.69
N GLY A 31 10.71 -8.05 -4.48
CA GLY A 31 12.09 -7.56 -4.51
C GLY A 31 12.36 -6.56 -3.40
N GLU A 32 12.71 -5.32 -3.77
CA GLU A 32 12.91 -4.20 -2.83
C GLU A 32 11.64 -3.43 -2.49
N ALA A 33 10.51 -3.73 -3.16
CA ALA A 33 9.24 -3.08 -2.88
C ALA A 33 8.43 -3.89 -1.87
N VAL A 34 7.92 -3.21 -0.84
CA VAL A 34 6.99 -3.78 0.14
C VAL A 34 5.66 -3.07 -0.02
N THR A 35 4.60 -3.85 -0.24
CA THR A 35 3.22 -3.38 -0.37
C THR A 35 2.41 -3.83 0.83
N TRP A 36 1.64 -2.92 1.42
CA TRP A 36 0.71 -3.17 2.52
C TRP A 36 -0.72 -2.84 2.10
N HIS A 37 -1.65 -3.67 2.55
CA HIS A 37 -3.08 -3.46 2.36
C HIS A 37 -3.76 -3.11 3.69
N LYS A 38 -4.93 -2.47 3.60
CA LYS A 38 -5.77 -2.18 4.78
C LYS A 38 -6.19 -3.48 5.49
N HIS A 39 -6.26 -3.43 6.81
CA HIS A 39 -6.69 -4.56 7.62
C HIS A 39 -8.20 -4.79 7.48
N TRP A 40 -8.64 -6.06 7.51
CA TRP A 40 -10.06 -6.44 7.36
C TRP A 40 -10.98 -5.88 8.45
N ILE A 41 -10.42 -5.49 9.61
CA ILE A 41 -11.20 -4.84 10.67
C ILE A 41 -11.73 -3.47 10.23
N GLU A 42 -11.01 -2.77 9.35
CA GLU A 42 -11.48 -1.49 8.83
C GLU A 42 -12.70 -1.68 7.91
N LEU A 43 -12.71 -2.78 7.14
CA LEU A 43 -13.89 -3.21 6.41
C LEU A 43 -15.04 -3.51 7.38
N LEU A 44 -14.80 -4.23 8.48
CA LEU A 44 -15.87 -4.53 9.45
C LEU A 44 -16.42 -3.25 10.10
N ARG A 45 -15.56 -2.28 10.42
CA ARG A 45 -15.94 -0.98 11.00
C ARG A 45 -16.76 -0.14 10.02
N THR A 46 -16.35 -0.09 8.76
CA THR A 46 -16.97 0.79 7.76
C THR A 46 -18.15 0.12 7.04
N ALA A 47 -18.12 -1.19 6.86
CA ALA A 47 -19.18 -2.01 6.24
C ALA A 47 -20.14 -2.62 7.28
N GLY A 48 -19.99 -2.31 8.57
CA GLY A 48 -20.90 -2.78 9.61
C GLY A 48 -22.36 -2.33 9.40
N ALA A 49 -22.58 -1.07 9.00
CA ALA A 49 -23.91 -0.55 8.72
C ALA A 49 -24.63 -1.30 7.59
N PRO A 50 -24.03 -1.49 6.39
CA PRO A 50 -24.69 -2.30 5.36
C PRO A 50 -24.80 -3.78 5.74
N LEU A 51 -23.86 -4.35 6.51
CA LEU A 51 -24.02 -5.72 7.03
C LEU A 51 -25.25 -5.86 7.94
N VAL A 52 -25.51 -4.88 8.82
CA VAL A 52 -26.73 -4.85 9.63
C VAL A 52 -27.96 -4.74 8.75
N GLY A 53 -27.94 -3.90 7.71
CA GLY A 53 -29.04 -3.81 6.75
C GLY A 53 -29.34 -5.14 6.04
N MET A 54 -28.30 -5.86 5.61
CA MET A 54 -28.44 -7.20 5.01
C MET A 54 -28.96 -8.22 6.03
N PHE A 55 -28.50 -8.15 7.28
CA PHE A 55 -29.00 -9.02 8.35
C PHE A 55 -30.48 -8.77 8.64
N THR A 56 -30.90 -7.50 8.71
CA THR A 56 -32.32 -7.13 8.87
C THR A 56 -33.16 -7.62 7.70
N ALA A 57 -32.69 -7.47 6.46
CA ALA A 57 -33.37 -8.03 5.28
C ALA A 57 -33.53 -9.54 5.38
N ALA A 58 -32.48 -10.25 5.82
CA ALA A 58 -32.51 -11.69 6.03
C ALA A 58 -33.50 -12.11 7.13
N LEU A 59 -33.57 -11.36 8.24
CA LEU A 59 -34.54 -11.62 9.31
C LEU A 59 -35.98 -11.40 8.86
N ILE A 60 -36.25 -10.34 8.10
CA ILE A 60 -37.58 -10.09 7.53
C ILE A 60 -37.95 -11.25 6.60
N PHE A 61 -37.06 -11.65 5.71
CA PHE A 61 -37.27 -12.78 4.82
C PHE A 61 -37.53 -14.09 5.58
N LEU A 62 -36.72 -14.39 6.59
CA LEU A 62 -36.87 -15.59 7.43
C LEU A 62 -38.19 -15.58 8.20
N SER A 63 -38.63 -14.42 8.71
CA SER A 63 -39.93 -14.29 9.37
C SER A 63 -41.10 -14.59 8.42
N GLY A 64 -40.97 -14.20 7.14
CA GLY A 64 -41.90 -14.54 6.06
C GLY A 64 -42.10 -16.05 5.90
N ILE A 65 -40.99 -16.80 5.97
CA ILE A 65 -40.99 -18.26 5.83
C ILE A 65 -41.60 -18.94 7.07
N LEU A 66 -41.27 -18.46 8.27
CA LEU A 66 -41.65 -19.11 9.53
C LEU A 66 -43.11 -18.89 9.92
N ILE A 67 -43.66 -17.69 9.68
CA ILE A 67 -45.01 -17.32 10.12
C ILE A 67 -46.09 -17.94 9.20
N ARG A 68 -45.70 -18.39 7.99
CA ARG A 68 -46.47 -19.25 7.06
C ARG A 68 -47.93 -18.79 6.85
N ASP A 69 -48.11 -17.48 6.72
CA ASP A 69 -49.37 -16.79 6.42
C ASP A 69 -49.15 -15.78 5.28
N ASN A 70 -50.13 -14.91 5.01
CA ASN A 70 -50.07 -13.86 3.98
C ASN A 70 -48.90 -12.86 4.16
N TRP A 71 -48.22 -12.91 5.31
CA TRP A 71 -47.00 -12.16 5.62
C TRP A 71 -45.88 -12.35 4.58
N LEU A 72 -45.78 -13.54 3.95
CA LEU A 72 -44.74 -13.81 2.95
C LEU A 72 -44.80 -12.84 1.76
N TRP A 73 -46.00 -12.43 1.34
CA TRP A 73 -46.21 -11.48 0.24
C TRP A 73 -45.70 -10.07 0.54
N VAL A 74 -45.55 -9.73 1.82
CA VAL A 74 -44.99 -8.45 2.26
C VAL A 74 -43.49 -8.59 2.55
N ALA A 75 -43.10 -9.68 3.22
CA ALA A 75 -41.72 -9.94 3.63
C ALA A 75 -40.76 -10.14 2.45
N LEU A 76 -41.20 -10.80 1.38
CA LEU A 76 -40.36 -11.06 0.20
C LEU A 76 -39.99 -9.77 -0.55
N PRO A 77 -40.94 -8.94 -1.02
CA PRO A 77 -40.58 -7.72 -1.74
C PRO A 77 -39.85 -6.70 -0.85
N SER A 78 -40.22 -6.59 0.43
CA SER A 78 -39.52 -5.68 1.36
C SER A 78 -38.07 -6.09 1.61
N SER A 79 -37.81 -7.37 1.89
CA SER A 79 -36.43 -7.88 2.05
C SER A 79 -35.61 -7.73 0.77
N PHE A 80 -36.23 -7.96 -0.40
CA PHE A 80 -35.57 -7.77 -1.68
C PHE A 80 -35.20 -6.31 -1.96
N ILE A 81 -36.10 -5.37 -1.68
CA ILE A 81 -35.83 -3.93 -1.84
C ILE A 81 -34.69 -3.48 -0.91
N ILE A 82 -34.71 -3.88 0.36
CA ILE A 82 -33.66 -3.55 1.32
C ILE A 82 -32.32 -4.14 0.84
N PHE A 83 -32.32 -5.40 0.42
CA PHE A 83 -31.12 -6.04 -0.13
C PHE A 83 -30.59 -5.27 -1.34
N LEU A 84 -31.46 -4.89 -2.28
CA LEU A 84 -31.08 -4.19 -3.51
C LEU A 84 -30.52 -2.78 -3.24
N MET A 85 -30.95 -2.10 -2.17
CA MET A 85 -30.36 -0.82 -1.74
C MET A 85 -29.03 -1.00 -1.01
N VAL A 86 -28.95 -1.97 -0.10
CA VAL A 86 -27.82 -2.10 0.82
C VAL A 86 -26.64 -2.84 0.18
N PHE A 87 -26.89 -3.79 -0.70
CA PHE A 87 -25.85 -4.59 -1.34
C PHE A 87 -24.88 -3.76 -2.21
N PRO A 88 -25.33 -2.84 -3.08
CA PRO A 88 -24.42 -1.95 -3.81
C PRO A 88 -23.58 -1.06 -2.88
N TRP A 89 -24.16 -0.61 -1.77
CA TRP A 89 -23.44 0.19 -0.79
C TRP A 89 -22.35 -0.62 -0.06
N PHE A 90 -22.66 -1.86 0.32
CA PHE A 90 -21.65 -2.81 0.84
C PHE A 90 -20.53 -3.00 -0.18
N LEU A 91 -20.88 -3.28 -1.44
CA LEU A 91 -19.92 -3.52 -2.51
C LEU A 91 -19.02 -2.30 -2.75
N TRP A 92 -19.58 -1.10 -2.65
CA TRP A 92 -18.83 0.15 -2.74
C TRP A 92 -17.77 0.26 -1.62
N LYS A 93 -18.14 -0.03 -0.37
CA LYS A 93 -17.21 -0.03 0.77
C LYS A 93 -16.17 -1.14 0.69
N PHE A 94 -16.56 -2.31 0.19
CA PHE A 94 -15.65 -3.43 0.00
C PHE A 94 -14.58 -3.12 -1.06
N GLU A 95 -14.99 -2.56 -2.19
CA GLU A 95 -14.09 -2.24 -3.29
C GLU A 95 -13.12 -1.10 -2.93
N ASP A 96 -13.59 -0.09 -2.19
CA ASP A 96 -12.76 0.99 -1.62
C ASP A 96 -11.69 0.44 -0.67
N TRP A 97 -12.08 -0.45 0.26
CA TRP A 97 -11.14 -1.11 1.16
C TRP A 97 -10.10 -1.98 0.42
N ARG A 98 -10.53 -2.72 -0.62
CA ARG A 98 -9.65 -3.65 -1.35
C ARG A 98 -8.65 -2.92 -2.25
N ASN A 99 -9.04 -1.82 -2.85
CA ASN A 99 -8.25 -1.15 -3.87
C ASN A 99 -7.18 -0.20 -3.32
N ASP A 100 -7.28 0.18 -2.05
CA ASP A 100 -6.33 1.07 -1.42
C ASP A 100 -5.11 0.29 -0.87
N TYR A 101 -3.92 0.71 -1.30
CA TYR A 101 -2.67 0.11 -0.87
C TYR A 101 -1.56 1.13 -0.67
N TYR A 102 -0.62 0.76 0.19
CA TYR A 102 0.56 1.54 0.54
C TYR A 102 1.79 0.78 0.06
N GLN A 103 2.70 1.44 -0.64
CA GLN A 103 3.90 0.79 -1.16
C GLN A 103 5.14 1.60 -0.84
N VAL A 104 6.18 0.93 -0.36
CA VAL A 104 7.50 1.52 -0.16
C VAL A 104 8.49 0.77 -1.04
N THR A 105 9.20 1.51 -1.87
CA THR A 105 10.23 1.02 -2.79
C THR A 105 11.60 1.51 -2.31
N GLY A 106 12.69 1.06 -2.94
CA GLY A 106 14.06 1.46 -2.57
C GLY A 106 14.34 2.97 -2.57
N SER A 107 13.57 3.78 -3.29
CA SER A 107 13.77 5.24 -3.39
C SER A 107 12.52 6.10 -3.17
N ARG A 108 11.32 5.50 -3.19
CA ARG A 108 10.04 6.23 -3.08
C ARG A 108 9.05 5.54 -2.16
N ILE A 109 8.22 6.35 -1.50
CA ILE A 109 7.00 5.96 -0.82
C ILE A 109 5.83 6.34 -1.71
N ILE A 110 4.92 5.41 -1.93
CA ILE A 110 3.78 5.51 -2.84
C ILE A 110 2.52 5.20 -2.04
N HIS A 111 1.53 6.09 -2.12
CA HIS A 111 0.19 5.84 -1.64
C HIS A 111 -0.77 5.90 -2.82
N VAL A 112 -1.51 4.81 -3.02
CA VAL A 112 -2.49 4.70 -4.10
C VAL A 112 -3.87 4.56 -3.48
N GLU A 113 -4.68 5.61 -3.66
CA GLU A 113 -6.11 5.60 -3.39
C GLU A 113 -6.85 5.39 -4.70
N ARG A 114 -7.68 4.36 -4.78
CA ARG A 114 -8.47 4.08 -5.98
C ARG A 114 -9.92 3.90 -5.61
N LYS A 115 -10.72 4.93 -5.92
CA LYS A 115 -12.17 4.87 -5.74
C LYS A 115 -12.79 3.87 -6.72
N PRO A 116 -13.86 3.15 -6.31
CA PRO A 116 -14.60 2.25 -7.18
C PRO A 116 -15.12 2.96 -8.44
N PHE A 117 -15.33 2.17 -9.52
CA PHE A 117 -15.81 2.62 -10.84
C PHE A 117 -14.91 3.62 -11.59
N TYR A 118 -13.59 3.56 -11.40
CA TYR A 118 -12.64 4.43 -12.10
C TYR A 118 -12.90 5.94 -11.93
N THR A 119 -13.74 6.34 -10.97
CA THR A 119 -14.17 7.73 -10.82
C THR A 119 -13.04 8.63 -10.35
N ARG A 120 -12.13 8.11 -9.50
CA ARG A 120 -10.90 8.80 -9.10
C ARG A 120 -9.77 7.82 -8.87
N TYR A 121 -8.61 8.16 -9.44
CA TYR A 121 -7.34 7.50 -9.20
C TYR A 121 -6.38 8.56 -8.67
N GLU A 122 -6.03 8.45 -7.40
CA GLU A 122 -5.11 9.38 -6.76
C GLU A 122 -3.86 8.61 -6.32
N ARG A 123 -2.75 8.90 -6.99
CA ARG A 123 -1.45 8.31 -6.69
C ARG A 123 -0.54 9.43 -6.22
N ARG A 124 -0.20 9.39 -4.95
CA ARG A 124 0.72 10.33 -4.31
C ARG A 124 2.07 9.66 -4.11
N GLU A 125 3.14 10.33 -4.51
CA GLU A 125 4.51 9.82 -4.37
C GLU A 125 5.41 10.79 -3.64
N ALA A 126 6.21 10.29 -2.70
CA ALA A 126 7.29 11.04 -2.10
C ALA A 126 8.61 10.28 -2.15
N SER A 127 9.71 10.99 -2.36
CA SER A 127 11.06 10.42 -2.22
C SER A 127 11.29 9.99 -0.76
N LEU A 128 12.03 8.89 -0.55
CA LEU A 128 12.45 8.50 0.80
C LEU A 128 13.31 9.56 1.49
N GLU A 129 14.00 10.40 0.72
CA GLU A 129 14.76 11.54 1.23
C GLU A 129 13.87 12.60 1.90
N ALA A 130 12.64 12.76 1.39
CA ALA A 130 11.70 13.75 1.91
C ALA A 130 11.07 13.31 3.24
N VAL A 131 11.25 12.04 3.65
CA VAL A 131 10.69 11.48 4.89
C VAL A 131 11.42 12.09 6.08
N THR A 132 10.68 12.80 6.92
CA THR A 132 11.21 13.42 8.12
C THR A 132 10.94 12.59 9.37
N ASN A 133 9.75 11.99 9.46
CA ASN A 133 9.35 11.24 10.63
C ASN A 133 8.34 10.15 10.27
N VAL A 134 8.36 9.05 11.03
CA VAL A 134 7.41 7.94 10.89
C VAL A 134 6.89 7.59 12.27
N ARG A 135 5.58 7.67 12.48
CA ARG A 135 4.92 7.40 13.76
C ARG A 135 3.87 6.30 13.62
N ALA A 136 3.95 5.28 14.48
CA ALA A 136 2.94 4.24 14.59
C ALA A 136 1.95 4.55 15.73
N GLN A 137 0.65 4.53 15.44
CA GLN A 137 -0.43 4.74 16.39
C GLN A 137 -1.31 3.51 16.49
N GLN A 138 -1.65 3.10 17.71
CA GLN A 138 -2.50 1.94 17.96
C GLN A 138 -3.47 2.22 19.11
N THR A 139 -4.75 1.95 18.87
CA THR A 139 -5.78 1.92 19.91
C THR A 139 -5.64 0.64 20.77
N PHE A 140 -6.38 0.55 21.87
CA PHE A 140 -6.42 -0.64 22.71
C PHE A 140 -6.76 -1.91 21.90
N TRP A 141 -7.86 -1.87 21.15
CA TRP A 141 -8.25 -2.94 20.22
C TRP A 141 -7.23 -3.16 19.10
N GLY A 142 -6.60 -2.08 18.60
CA GLY A 142 -5.50 -2.16 17.64
C GLY A 142 -4.31 -2.99 18.13
N ARG A 143 -3.99 -2.94 19.42
CA ARG A 143 -2.91 -3.78 20.00
C ARG A 143 -3.31 -5.25 20.05
N ILE A 144 -4.54 -5.55 20.45
CA ILE A 144 -5.08 -6.92 20.56
C ILE A 144 -5.11 -7.57 19.18
N PHE A 145 -5.72 -6.89 18.20
CA PHE A 145 -5.86 -7.39 16.84
C PHE A 145 -4.67 -7.06 15.92
N ARG A 146 -3.61 -6.45 16.48
CA ARG A 146 -2.36 -6.10 15.80
C ARG A 146 -2.55 -5.24 14.54
N TYR A 147 -3.46 -4.28 14.57
CA TYR A 147 -3.62 -3.25 13.53
C TYR A 147 -3.42 -1.84 14.12
N GLY A 148 -3.30 -0.85 13.25
CA GLY A 148 -3.29 0.56 13.62
C GLY A 148 -2.79 1.42 12.48
N ASP A 149 -2.54 2.69 12.77
CA ASP A 149 -2.21 3.67 11.75
C ASP A 149 -0.71 3.97 11.75
N VAL A 150 -0.14 4.24 10.59
CA VAL A 150 1.24 4.75 10.45
C VAL A 150 1.20 6.09 9.73
N ILE A 151 1.73 7.11 10.38
CA ILE A 151 1.78 8.48 9.85
C ILE A 151 3.21 8.74 9.41
N VAL A 152 3.40 8.95 8.12
CA VAL A 152 4.68 9.29 7.50
C VAL A 152 4.67 10.78 7.17
N GLU A 153 5.41 11.56 7.94
CA GLU A 153 5.60 12.98 7.68
C GLU A 153 6.66 13.15 6.60
N THR A 154 6.35 13.95 5.58
CA THR A 154 7.31 14.28 4.54
C THR A 154 7.34 15.77 4.27
N ARG A 155 8.49 16.25 3.77
CA ARG A 155 8.64 17.61 3.23
C ARG A 155 8.24 17.70 1.75
N ALA A 156 7.65 16.65 1.18
CA ALA A 156 7.21 16.68 -0.20
C ALA A 156 5.96 17.56 -0.35
N PRO A 157 5.67 18.09 -1.56
CA PRO A 157 4.45 18.87 -1.83
C PRO A 157 3.15 18.10 -1.52
N GLU A 158 3.20 16.77 -1.67
CA GLU A 158 2.12 15.82 -1.36
C GLU A 158 1.76 15.77 0.14
N GLY A 159 2.63 16.27 1.01
CA GLY A 159 2.39 16.41 2.45
C GLY A 159 2.62 15.13 3.27
N THR A 160 1.71 14.89 4.21
CA THR A 160 1.78 13.74 5.15
C THR A 160 1.01 12.55 4.59
N PHE A 161 1.60 11.36 4.65
CA PHE A 161 0.96 10.12 4.25
C PHE A 161 0.36 9.41 5.46
N HIS A 162 -0.91 9.05 5.37
CA HIS A 162 -1.65 8.38 6.43
C HIS A 162 -1.94 6.94 6.01
N PHE A 163 -1.20 6.00 6.59
CA PHE A 163 -1.40 4.58 6.34
C PHE A 163 -2.41 4.06 7.35
N GLN A 164 -3.66 3.95 6.93
CA GLN A 164 -4.77 3.63 7.81
C GLN A 164 -4.93 2.13 8.01
N ALA A 165 -5.13 1.72 9.26
CA ALA A 165 -5.42 0.36 9.67
C ALA A 165 -4.48 -0.68 9.03
N VAL A 166 -3.18 -0.44 9.03
CA VAL A 166 -2.18 -1.42 8.54
C VAL A 166 -1.96 -2.54 9.55
N SER A 167 -1.60 -3.73 9.05
CA SER A 167 -1.23 -4.85 9.91
C SER A 167 0.14 -4.61 10.55
N ARG A 168 0.24 -4.80 11.86
CA ARG A 168 1.46 -4.63 12.67
C ARG A 168 2.16 -3.28 12.42
N PRO A 169 1.55 -2.14 12.78
CA PRO A 169 2.05 -0.81 12.43
C PRO A 169 3.47 -0.52 12.95
N ARG A 170 3.88 -1.11 14.08
CA ARG A 170 5.28 -1.03 14.56
C ARG A 170 6.28 -1.71 13.62
N ALA A 171 5.91 -2.86 13.06
CA ALA A 171 6.76 -3.56 12.09
C ALA A 171 6.83 -2.76 10.77
N VAL A 172 5.71 -2.18 10.33
CA VAL A 172 5.68 -1.28 9.17
C VAL A 172 6.60 -0.07 9.38
N GLN A 173 6.53 0.58 10.56
CA GLN A 173 7.41 1.69 10.91
C GLN A 173 8.90 1.28 10.86
N GLN A 174 9.26 0.14 11.46
CA GLN A 174 10.62 -0.38 11.43
C GLN A 174 11.10 -0.67 10.01
N GLU A 175 10.23 -1.24 9.16
CA GLU A 175 10.53 -1.51 7.76
C GLU A 175 10.79 -0.20 7.01
N ILE A 176 9.94 0.82 7.16
CA ILE A 176 10.14 2.13 6.53
C ILE A 176 11.49 2.74 6.97
N PHE A 177 11.81 2.71 8.27
CA PHE A 177 13.12 3.19 8.74
C PHE A 177 14.28 2.40 8.15
N ALA A 178 14.15 1.08 8.00
CA ALA A 178 15.16 0.25 7.36
C ALA A 178 15.37 0.63 5.89
N HIS A 179 14.29 0.92 5.14
CA HIS A 179 14.37 1.42 3.77
C HIS A 179 15.04 2.79 3.69
N VAL A 180 14.69 3.73 4.59
CA VAL A 180 15.33 5.07 4.64
C VAL A 180 16.83 4.95 4.94
N ALA A 181 17.20 4.11 5.90
CA ALA A 181 18.61 3.87 6.22
C ALA A 181 19.37 3.18 5.07
N ALA A 182 18.73 2.24 4.37
CA ALA A 182 19.32 1.61 3.19
C ALA A 182 19.49 2.60 2.03
N PHE A 183 18.53 3.48 1.80
CA PHE A 183 18.60 4.54 0.80
C PHE A 183 19.76 5.51 1.10
N ASN A 184 19.85 6.02 2.32
CA ASN A 184 20.92 6.94 2.73
C ASN A 184 22.31 6.32 2.61
N ARG A 185 22.47 5.03 2.98
CA ARG A 185 23.75 4.32 2.81
C ARG A 185 24.18 4.20 1.35
N ARG A 186 23.26 3.83 0.46
CA ARG A 186 23.54 3.75 -0.99
C ARG A 186 23.98 5.09 -1.54
N ARG A 187 23.30 6.18 -1.13
CA ARG A 187 23.65 7.54 -1.54
C ARG A 187 25.04 7.95 -1.04
N GLN A 188 25.36 7.72 0.23
CA GLN A 188 26.67 8.04 0.80
C GLN A 188 27.81 7.28 0.09
N GLN A 189 27.59 6.02 -0.27
CA GLN A 189 28.55 5.22 -1.04
C GLN A 189 28.76 5.80 -2.44
N GLN A 190 27.68 6.14 -3.14
CA GLN A 190 27.76 6.78 -4.46
C GLN A 190 28.47 8.14 -4.41
N GLU A 191 28.22 8.94 -3.38
CA GLU A 191 28.91 10.23 -3.19
C GLU A 191 30.39 10.04 -2.84
N ALA A 192 30.75 9.02 -2.06
CA ALA A 192 32.14 8.68 -1.77
C ALA A 192 32.89 8.20 -3.02
N GLU A 193 32.26 7.34 -3.83
CA GLU A 193 32.81 6.88 -5.12
C GLU A 193 32.95 8.04 -6.11
N ARG A 194 31.94 8.91 -6.21
CA ARG A 194 31.98 10.08 -7.07
C ARG A 194 33.12 11.04 -6.68
N ARG A 195 33.27 11.33 -5.38
CA ARG A 195 34.40 12.13 -4.88
C ARG A 195 35.75 11.51 -5.22
N ARG A 196 35.87 10.18 -5.13
CA ARG A 196 37.09 9.47 -5.49
C ARG A 196 37.43 9.63 -6.97
N THR A 197 36.44 9.49 -7.86
CA THR A 197 36.62 9.65 -9.31
C THR A 197 36.97 11.09 -9.68
N GLU A 198 36.26 12.07 -9.11
CA GLU A 198 36.55 13.50 -9.33
C GLU A 198 37.98 13.85 -8.89
N MET A 199 38.48 13.29 -7.79
CA MET A 199 39.85 13.53 -7.33
C MET A 199 40.91 12.95 -8.28
N VAL A 200 40.67 11.79 -8.88
CA VAL A 200 41.55 11.21 -9.91
C VAL A 200 41.56 12.09 -11.17
N ASP A 201 40.40 12.59 -11.58
CA ASP A 201 40.27 13.49 -12.73
C ASP A 201 41.05 14.81 -12.53
N TRP A 202 40.92 15.43 -11.35
CA TRP A 202 41.70 16.62 -10.99
C TRP A 202 43.22 16.39 -11.06
N PHE A 203 43.72 15.21 -10.64
CA PHE A 203 45.13 14.89 -10.75
C PHE A 203 45.61 14.82 -12.21
N MET A 204 44.77 14.30 -13.12
CA MET A 204 45.10 14.23 -14.55
C MET A 204 45.13 15.62 -15.19
N VAL A 205 44.14 16.47 -14.89
CA VAL A 205 44.09 17.86 -15.39
C VAL A 205 45.29 18.67 -14.93
N TYR A 206 45.71 18.52 -13.67
CA TYR A 206 46.89 19.22 -13.15
C TYR A 206 48.20 18.77 -13.80
N ASP A 207 48.39 17.46 -14.01
CA ASP A 207 49.58 16.92 -14.68
C ASP A 207 49.67 17.41 -16.14
N GLU A 208 48.55 17.50 -16.84
CA GLU A 208 48.50 18.03 -18.21
C GLU A 208 48.85 19.52 -18.30
N LEU A 209 48.30 20.36 -17.42
CA LEU A 209 48.65 21.79 -17.33
C LEU A 209 50.13 22.01 -17.02
N ARG A 210 50.70 21.19 -16.11
CA ARG A 210 52.13 21.25 -15.77
C ARG A 210 53.01 20.89 -16.97
N ARG A 211 52.62 19.88 -17.76
CA ARG A 211 53.38 19.44 -18.95
C ARG A 211 53.26 20.40 -20.13
N SER A 212 52.16 21.14 -20.22
CA SER A 212 51.86 22.07 -21.32
C SER A 212 52.38 23.49 -21.11
N GLN A 213 52.93 23.84 -19.93
CA GLN A 213 53.76 25.03 -19.76
C GLN A 213 55.22 24.70 -20.17
N PRO A 214 55.69 25.11 -21.36
CA PRO A 214 57.11 25.10 -21.62
C PRO A 214 57.73 26.18 -20.73
N SER A 215 58.79 25.84 -20.03
CA SER A 215 59.63 26.73 -19.22
C SER A 215 59.99 28.02 -19.99
N GLN A 216 59.16 29.05 -19.91
CA GLN A 216 59.51 30.42 -20.26
C GLN A 216 60.20 31.05 -19.05
N GLU A 217 61.43 30.62 -18.76
CA GLU A 217 62.41 31.44 -18.02
C GLU A 217 63.78 30.77 -18.07
N SER A 218 64.59 31.19 -19.05
CA SER A 218 66.04 31.22 -18.93
C SER A 218 66.59 32.17 -20.00
N LYS A 219 66.70 33.45 -19.66
CA LYS A 219 67.71 34.36 -20.21
C LYS A 219 67.90 35.57 -19.29
#